data_AF-A0A365ZM45-F1
#
_entry.id   AF-A0A365ZM45-F1
#
_cell.length_a   1.000
_cell.length_b   1.000
_cell.length_c   1.000
_cell.angle_alpha   90.00
_cell.angle_beta   90.00
_cell.angle_gamma   90.00
#
_symmetry.space_group_name_H-M   'P 1'
#
loop_
_entity.id
_entity.type
_entity.pdbx_description
1 polymer ?
#
loop_
_entity_poly.entity_id
_entity_poly.type
_entity_poly.pdbx_seq_one_letter_code
_entity_poly.pdbx_strand_id
1 'polypeptide(L)'
;MAGKAIEKRSGTEVDPRDEPSAEWGWHGGFPKATRFAGWFTVFALLVMLIGNHENNTENVWLVGLALSVAFGLVLDMRRRRTSWRR
;
A
#
# COMPACT_ATOMS: atom_id res chain seq x y z
N MET A 1 35.26 -24.53 8.38
CA MET A 1 33.81 -24.57 8.67
C MET A 1 33.32 -23.13 8.90
N ALA A 2 32.91 -22.43 7.84
CA ALA A 2 32.50 -21.02 7.93
C ALA A 2 31.02 -20.94 8.31
N GLY A 3 30.73 -20.93 9.61
CA GLY A 3 29.41 -20.62 10.14
C GLY A 3 29.11 -19.13 9.99
N LYS A 4 28.78 -18.68 8.77
CA LYS A 4 28.05 -17.42 8.60
C LYS A 4 26.58 -17.72 8.75
N ALA A 5 26.12 -17.85 10.01
CA ALA A 5 24.71 -17.66 10.30
C ALA A 5 24.38 -16.23 9.85
N ILE A 6 23.64 -16.12 8.75
CA ILE A 6 23.13 -14.85 8.26
C ILE A 6 22.29 -14.28 9.40
N GLU A 7 22.80 -13.22 10.03
CA GLU A 7 22.08 -12.46 11.04
C GLU A 7 20.78 -11.96 10.39
N LYS A 8 19.66 -12.62 10.69
CA LYS A 8 18.34 -12.27 10.17
C LYS A 8 18.05 -10.84 10.61
N ARG A 9 17.94 -9.93 9.65
CA ARG A 9 17.57 -8.52 9.91
C ARG A 9 16.25 -8.47 10.67
N SER A 10 16.30 -8.06 11.92
CA SER A 10 15.22 -8.06 12.92
C SER A 10 14.06 -7.08 12.67
N GLY A 11 13.83 -6.64 11.42
CA GLY A 11 12.90 -5.55 11.11
C GLY A 11 11.66 -5.94 10.28
N THR A 12 11.57 -7.16 9.76
CA THR A 12 10.58 -7.52 8.72
C THR A 12 10.05 -8.95 8.83
N GLU A 13 10.20 -9.59 9.98
CA GLU A 13 9.80 -10.99 10.16
C GLU A 13 8.30 -11.04 10.47
N VAL A 14 7.54 -11.65 9.55
CA VAL A 14 6.11 -11.99 9.76
C VAL A 14 6.06 -13.16 10.74
N ASP A 15 5.17 -13.10 11.74
CA ASP A 15 5.03 -14.19 12.72
C ASP A 15 4.61 -15.47 11.99
N PRO A 16 5.34 -16.60 12.13
CA PRO A 16 4.93 -17.89 11.56
C PRO A 16 3.53 -18.35 11.98
N ARG A 17 2.98 -17.82 13.09
CA ARG A 17 1.59 -18.03 13.50
C ARG A 17 0.56 -17.34 12.61
N ASP A 18 0.93 -16.20 12.04
CA ASP A 18 0.10 -15.45 11.10
C ASP A 18 0.26 -15.98 9.66
N GLU A 19 1.47 -16.44 9.31
CA GLU A 19 1.81 -16.98 7.98
C GLU A 19 2.76 -18.18 8.11
N PRO A 20 2.26 -19.44 8.02
CA PRO A 20 3.08 -20.65 8.18
C PRO A 20 4.21 -20.78 7.15
N SER A 21 4.07 -20.10 6.01
CA SER A 21 5.11 -20.01 4.99
C SER A 21 6.13 -18.89 5.24
N ALA A 22 6.12 -18.20 6.39
CA ALA A 22 7.03 -17.10 6.70
C ALA A 22 8.53 -17.45 6.50
N GLU A 23 8.89 -18.73 6.67
CA GLU A 23 10.24 -19.24 6.45
C GLU A 23 10.60 -19.44 4.96
N TRP A 24 9.61 -19.44 4.06
CA TRP A 24 9.75 -19.77 2.64
C TRP A 24 9.11 -18.67 1.76
N GLY A 25 9.91 -18.03 0.89
CA GLY A 25 9.43 -17.02 -0.04
C GLY A 25 9.57 -15.57 0.44
N TRP A 26 8.83 -14.65 -0.20
CA TRP A 26 8.91 -13.21 0.05
C TRP A 26 7.75 -12.73 0.93
N HIS A 27 8.08 -12.22 2.11
CA HIS A 27 7.11 -11.67 3.08
C HIS A 27 7.37 -10.18 3.42
N GLY A 28 8.27 -9.54 2.67
CA GLY A 28 8.63 -8.14 2.86
C GLY A 28 7.50 -7.19 2.44
N GLY A 29 6.91 -6.48 3.39
CA GLY A 29 5.98 -5.39 3.12
C GLY A 29 6.69 -4.03 3.03
N PHE A 30 6.24 -3.16 2.13
CA PHE A 30 6.71 -1.78 2.05
C PHE A 30 5.59 -0.78 2.39
N PRO A 31 5.09 -0.74 3.64
CA PRO A 31 3.89 0.04 3.97
C PRO A 31 4.03 1.54 3.67
N LYS A 32 5.24 2.10 3.76
CA LYS A 32 5.51 3.49 3.37
C LYS A 32 5.44 3.67 1.85
N ALA A 33 6.07 2.79 1.08
CA ALA A 33 6.08 2.86 -0.38
C ALA A 33 4.68 2.63 -0.96
N THR A 34 3.92 1.67 -0.42
CA THR A 34 2.52 1.43 -0.83
C THR A 34 1.64 2.65 -0.61
N ARG A 35 1.78 3.36 0.52
CA ARG A 35 1.02 4.59 0.77
C ARG A 35 1.44 5.73 -0.15
N PHE A 36 2.74 5.89 -0.37
CA PHE A 36 3.24 6.88 -1.31
C PHE A 36 2.71 6.61 -2.72
N ALA A 37 2.80 5.37 -3.20
CA ALA A 37 2.26 4.97 -4.49
C ALA A 37 0.75 5.24 -4.57
N GLY A 38 -0.01 4.91 -3.53
CA GLY A 38 -1.44 5.19 -3.48
C GLY A 38 -1.76 6.69 -3.59
N TRP A 39 -1.08 7.54 -2.81
CA TRP A 39 -1.28 9.00 -2.90
C TRP A 39 -0.80 9.58 -4.22
N PHE A 40 0.29 9.04 -4.78
CA PHE A 40 0.76 9.38 -6.12
C PHE A 40 -0.28 9.02 -7.18
N THR A 41 -0.94 7.86 -7.09
CA THR A 41 -2.04 7.48 -7.98
C THR A 41 -3.22 8.45 -7.87
N VAL A 42 -3.62 8.84 -6.66
CA VAL A 42 -4.67 9.86 -6.45
C VAL A 42 -4.28 11.17 -7.13
N PHE A 43 -3.05 11.63 -6.92
CA PHE A 43 -2.54 12.85 -7.54
C PHE A 43 -2.55 12.75 -9.07
N ALA A 44 -2.04 11.65 -9.63
CA ALA A 44 -1.99 11.44 -11.08
C ALA A 44 -3.40 11.46 -11.71
N LEU A 45 -4.38 10.79 -11.10
CA LEU A 45 -5.77 10.79 -11.59
C LEU A 45 -6.38 12.19 -11.58
N LEU A 46 -6.07 13.03 -10.59
CA LEU A 46 -6.55 14.41 -10.53
C LEU A 46 -5.83 15.31 -11.54
N VAL A 47 -4.54 15.09 -11.78
CA VAL A 47 -3.80 15.80 -12.83
C VAL A 47 -4.37 15.50 -14.21
N MET A 48 -4.82 14.26 -14.45
CA MET A 48 -5.47 13.87 -15.71
C MET A 48 -6.76 14.64 -16.00
N LEU A 49 -7.37 15.33 -15.03
CA LEU A 49 -8.51 16.23 -15.29
C LEU A 49 -8.13 17.44 -16.17
N ILE A 50 -6.85 17.78 -16.23
CA ILE A 50 -6.32 18.86 -17.06
C ILE A 50 -5.98 18.25 -18.43
N GLY A 51 -6.89 18.35 -19.39
CA GLY A 51 -6.74 17.69 -20.68
C GLY A 51 -7.81 18.04 -21.68
N ASN A 52 -7.88 17.26 -22.76
CA ASN A 52 -8.76 17.52 -23.90
C ASN A 52 -10.18 16.96 -23.74
N HIS A 53 -10.64 16.70 -22.51
CA HIS A 53 -11.89 16.00 -22.27
C HIS A 53 -13.07 16.71 -22.95
N GLU A 54 -13.67 16.06 -23.95
CA GLU A 54 -14.82 16.61 -24.68
C GLU A 54 -16.12 16.49 -23.89
N ASN A 55 -16.20 15.53 -22.96
CA ASN A 55 -17.38 15.28 -22.16
C ASN A 55 -17.02 14.94 -20.70
N ASN A 56 -18.01 15.07 -19.80
CA ASN A 56 -17.80 14.89 -18.37
C ASN A 56 -17.73 13.43 -17.89
N THR A 57 -18.04 12.45 -18.75
CA THR A 57 -17.99 11.03 -18.36
C THR A 57 -16.61 10.62 -17.86
N GLU A 58 -15.54 11.06 -18.53
CA GLU A 58 -14.16 10.78 -18.12
C GLU A 58 -13.82 11.44 -16.78
N ASN A 59 -14.20 12.71 -16.60
CA ASN A 59 -14.01 13.43 -15.35
C ASN A 59 -14.68 12.72 -14.16
N VAL A 60 -15.91 12.20 -14.35
CA VAL A 60 -16.63 11.46 -13.30
C VAL A 60 -15.89 10.19 -12.90
N TRP A 61 -15.36 9.44 -13.86
CA TRP A 61 -14.57 8.25 -13.56
C TRP A 61 -13.24 8.56 -12.89
N LEU A 62 -12.50 9.56 -13.38
CA LEU A 62 -11.23 9.98 -12.79
C LEU A 62 -11.42 10.42 -11.33
N VAL A 63 -12.42 11.27 -11.08
CA VAL A 63 -12.77 11.72 -9.72
C VAL A 63 -13.25 10.55 -8.86
N GLY A 64 -14.13 9.70 -9.37
CA GLY A 64 -14.66 8.55 -8.63
C GLY A 64 -13.56 7.56 -8.21
N LEU A 65 -12.62 7.26 -9.10
CA LEU A 65 -11.46 6.41 -8.81
C LEU A 65 -10.51 7.08 -7.83
N ALA A 66 -10.20 8.38 -8.01
CA ALA A 66 -9.34 9.12 -7.10
C ALA A 66 -9.91 9.12 -5.66
N LEU A 67 -11.22 9.37 -5.51
CA LEU A 67 -11.90 9.30 -4.22
C LEU A 67 -11.89 7.89 -3.63
N SER A 68 -12.09 6.86 -4.45
CA SER A 68 -12.08 5.47 -4.00
C SER A 68 -10.72 5.05 -3.42
N VAL A 69 -9.63 5.40 -4.12
CA VAL A 69 -8.26 5.12 -3.65
C VAL A 69 -7.94 5.94 -2.40
N ALA A 70 -8.26 7.24 -2.40
CA ALA A 70 -8.03 8.12 -1.25
C ALA A 70 -8.79 7.62 0.00
N PHE A 71 -10.04 7.21 -0.17
CA PHE A 71 -10.85 6.63 0.90
C PHE A 71 -10.21 5.35 1.46
N GLY A 72 -9.76 4.44 0.59
CA GLY A 72 -9.03 3.24 0.98
C GLY A 72 -7.77 3.53 1.80
N LEU A 73 -6.98 4.53 1.40
CA LEU A 73 -5.78 4.96 2.13
C LEU A 73 -6.11 5.53 3.51
N VAL A 74 -7.14 6.37 3.61
CA VAL A 74 -7.60 6.92 4.90
C VAL A 74 -8.07 5.79 5.83
N LEU A 75 -8.79 4.80 5.31
CA LEU A 75 -9.21 3.62 6.08
C LEU A 75 -8.01 2.78 6.53
N ASP A 76 -7.01 2.54 5.67
CA ASP A 76 -5.76 1.85 6.05
C ASP A 76 -5.04 2.59 7.19
N MET A 77 -4.90 3.91 7.06
CA MET A 77 -4.28 4.74 8.09
C MET A 77 -5.02 4.66 9.43
N ARG A 78 -6.36 4.69 9.41
CA ARG A 78 -7.20 4.54 10.62
C ARG A 78 -7.06 3.16 11.24
N ARG A 79 -7.17 2.08 10.45
CA ARG A 79 -7.08 0.69 10.92
C ARG A 79 -5.75 0.40 11.62
N ARG A 80 -4.65 0.96 11.12
CA ARG A 80 -3.32 0.77 11.72
C ARG A 80 -3.13 1.51 13.04
N ARG A 81 -3.85 2.62 13.26
CA ARG A 81 -3.92 3.26 14.58
C ARG A 81 -4.69 2.44 15.60
N THR A 82 -5.31 1.33 15.22
CA THR A 82 -6.02 0.43 16.14
C THR A 82 -5.57 -1.01 16.00
N SER A 83 -4.40 -1.26 15.39
CA SER A 83 -3.95 -2.62 15.09
C SER A 83 -3.62 -3.44 16.34
N TRP A 84 -3.30 -2.79 17.47
CA TRP A 84 -3.05 -3.44 18.75
C TRP A 84 -4.31 -4.00 19.44
N ARG A 85 -5.51 -3.71 18.90
CA ARG A 85 -6.78 -4.28 19.40
C ARG A 85 -7.10 -5.64 18.75
N ARG A 86 -6.15 -6.19 17.99
CA ARG A 86 -6.24 -7.51 17.38
C ARG A 86 -5.64 -8.54 18.30
#